data_AF-A0A2N2RJ08-F1
#
_entry.id   AF-A0A2N2RJ08-F1
#
_cell.length_a   1.000
_cell.length_b   1.000
_cell.length_c   1.000
_cell.angle_alpha   90.00
_cell.angle_beta   90.00
_cell.angle_gamma   90.00
#
_symmetry.space_group_name_H-M   'P 1'
#
loop_
_entity.id
_entity.type
_entity.pdbx_description
1 polymer ?
#
loop_
_entity_poly.entity_id
_entity_poly.type
_entity_poly.pdbx_seq_one_letter_code
_entity_poly.pdbx_strand_id
1 'polypeptide(L)'
;MIYHDEVTVIDLRESYSIDESVAKMLGWMHGPVRLQTVTQDQYGPIPEHLPHLFSLLYPLETHLQLLLDRAKHEYDEALHENEIAKLYAEDNSAIDADSVLASALATVNEKYDQISHWNKLTEKALNYKFMIKEELDKNGLSELKIDQSITDESGSVHIKLKSLNDWAKQFGVTIIDASECLVNSTQKPQIQTVQEKEVALTNAPTRTRKIRQRHNELSSVLDSILEVMPNPTAGKVMAELRKLIIDPDSCITCSAEDGVQWENGKGITKTLTHKLLKGRIKEWQELPLA
;
A
#
# COMPACT_ATOMS: atom_id res chain seq x y z
N MET A 1 1.64 14.70 12.41
CA MET A 1 1.41 13.86 11.22
C MET A 1 0.94 12.51 11.74
N ILE A 2 -0.35 12.21 11.63
CA ILE A 2 -0.93 10.99 12.20
C ILE A 2 -0.64 9.88 11.20
N TYR A 3 0.27 8.96 11.53
CA TYR A 3 0.38 7.70 10.82
C TYR A 3 -0.85 6.88 11.21
N HIS A 4 -1.70 6.59 10.23
CA HIS A 4 -2.73 5.58 10.39
C HIS A 4 -2.01 4.24 10.41
N ASP A 5 -1.95 3.61 11.58
CA ASP A 5 -1.62 2.20 11.68
C ASP A 5 -2.59 1.45 10.75
N GLU A 6 -2.04 0.69 9.81
CA GLU A 6 -2.83 -0.19 8.94
C GLU A 6 -3.51 -1.24 9.83
N VAL A 7 -4.76 -0.96 10.22
CA VAL A 7 -5.53 -1.92 11.00
C VAL A 7 -5.95 -3.03 10.07
N THR A 8 -5.42 -4.23 10.31
CA THR A 8 -5.82 -5.41 9.56
C THR A 8 -7.04 -6.06 10.21
N VAL A 9 -8.02 -6.47 9.41
CA VAL A 9 -9.21 -7.20 9.84
C VAL A 9 -9.34 -8.52 9.08
N ILE A 10 -9.95 -9.51 9.72
CA ILE A 10 -10.28 -10.77 9.05
C ILE A 10 -11.69 -10.61 8.46
N ASP A 11 -11.82 -10.74 7.13
CA ASP A 11 -13.13 -10.66 6.47
C ASP A 11 -13.85 -12.01 6.60
N LEU A 12 -14.86 -12.04 7.47
CA LEU A 12 -15.70 -13.21 7.72
C LEU A 12 -17.09 -13.09 7.08
N ARG A 13 -17.30 -12.09 6.21
CA ARG A 13 -18.60 -11.90 5.57
C ARG A 13 -18.90 -13.03 4.61
N GLU A 14 -20.13 -13.54 4.69
CA GLU A 14 -20.61 -14.62 3.82
C GLU A 14 -21.36 -14.11 2.59
N SER A 15 -21.60 -12.81 2.48
CA SER A 15 -22.30 -12.19 1.37
C SER A 15 -21.79 -10.77 1.08
N TYR A 16 -21.93 -10.35 -0.17
CA TYR A 16 -21.34 -9.11 -0.70
C TYR A 16 -22.32 -8.41 -1.63
N SER A 17 -22.28 -7.08 -1.66
CA SER A 17 -23.03 -6.30 -2.65
C SER A 17 -22.63 -6.68 -4.09
N ILE A 18 -23.43 -6.29 -5.08
CA ILE A 18 -23.10 -6.53 -6.51
C ILE A 18 -21.73 -5.94 -6.85
N ASP A 19 -21.46 -4.70 -6.41
CA ASP A 19 -20.20 -4.02 -6.71
C ASP A 19 -19.00 -4.70 -6.05
N GLU A 20 -19.11 -5.11 -4.79
CA GLU A 20 -18.05 -5.87 -4.11
C GLU A 20 -17.87 -7.27 -4.71
N SER A 21 -18.96 -7.89 -5.19
CA SER A 21 -18.90 -9.17 -5.90
C SER A 21 -18.09 -9.05 -7.19
N VAL A 22 -18.32 -7.97 -7.96
CA VAL A 22 -17.53 -7.68 -9.16
C VAL A 22 -16.08 -7.36 -8.79
N ALA A 23 -15.84 -6.54 -7.76
CA ALA A 23 -14.49 -6.23 -7.29
C ALA A 23 -13.72 -7.51 -6.92
N LYS A 24 -14.36 -8.44 -6.21
CA LYS A 24 -13.83 -9.78 -5.94
C LYS A 24 -13.49 -10.55 -7.20
N MET A 25 -14.36 -10.52 -8.22
CA MET A 25 -14.08 -11.17 -9.50
C MET A 25 -12.95 -10.52 -10.30
N LEU A 26 -12.62 -9.26 -10.04
CA LEU A 26 -11.44 -8.58 -10.58
C LEU A 26 -10.16 -8.91 -9.82
N GLY A 27 -10.23 -9.71 -8.74
CA GLY A 27 -9.11 -10.02 -7.86
C GLY A 27 -8.85 -8.97 -6.79
N TRP A 28 -9.78 -8.02 -6.61
CA TRP A 28 -9.73 -7.09 -5.48
C TRP A 28 -10.35 -7.78 -4.26
N MET A 29 -10.06 -7.29 -3.06
CA MET A 29 -10.65 -7.85 -1.84
C MET A 29 -10.43 -9.38 -1.73
N HIS A 30 -9.19 -9.86 -1.94
CA HIS A 30 -8.78 -11.28 -1.97
C HIS A 30 -7.97 -11.74 -0.75
N GLY A 31 -8.29 -12.90 -0.14
CA GLY A 31 -7.63 -13.46 1.05
C GLY A 31 -8.42 -13.32 2.37
N PRO A 32 -7.94 -13.84 3.51
CA PRO A 32 -8.64 -13.66 4.79
C PRO A 32 -8.35 -12.31 5.45
N VAL A 33 -7.18 -11.71 5.20
CA VAL A 33 -6.72 -10.48 5.87
C VAL A 33 -6.91 -9.26 4.97
N ARG A 34 -7.49 -8.20 5.54
CA ARG A 34 -7.85 -6.96 4.84
C ARG A 34 -7.35 -5.73 5.56
N LEU A 35 -7.07 -4.69 4.80
CA LEU A 35 -6.85 -3.34 5.31
C LEU A 35 -8.21 -2.72 5.66
N GLN A 36 -8.44 -2.44 6.93
CA GLN A 36 -9.63 -1.73 7.39
C GLN A 36 -9.62 -0.27 6.94
N THR A 37 -8.43 0.34 6.88
CA THR A 37 -8.23 1.69 6.36
C THR A 37 -7.28 1.61 5.20
N VAL A 38 -7.72 2.13 4.06
CA VAL A 38 -6.97 2.12 2.82
C VAL A 38 -6.42 3.52 2.63
N THR A 39 -5.10 3.63 2.47
CA THR A 39 -4.47 4.90 2.14
C THR A 39 -4.95 5.35 0.76
N GLN A 40 -5.39 6.60 0.68
CA GLN A 40 -5.82 7.26 -0.55
C GLN A 40 -5.02 8.55 -0.72
N ASP A 41 -4.74 8.91 -1.97
CA ASP A 41 -4.26 10.24 -2.32
C ASP A 41 -5.38 11.03 -3.01
N GLN A 42 -5.03 12.16 -3.63
CA GLN A 42 -5.98 13.00 -4.36
C GLN A 42 -6.62 12.33 -5.59
N TYR A 43 -6.08 11.20 -6.04
CA TYR A 43 -6.57 10.38 -7.15
C TYR A 43 -7.24 9.08 -6.69
N GLY A 44 -7.48 8.92 -5.37
CA GLY A 44 -8.21 7.79 -4.81
C GLY A 44 -7.31 6.67 -4.25
N PRO A 45 -7.83 5.44 -4.10
CA PRO A 45 -7.10 4.36 -3.45
C PRO A 45 -5.89 3.92 -4.26
N ILE A 46 -4.79 3.66 -3.56
CA ILE A 46 -3.54 3.18 -4.15
C ILE A 46 -3.74 1.79 -4.78
N PRO A 47 -3.32 1.53 -6.04
CA PRO A 47 -3.64 0.30 -6.75
C PRO A 47 -3.16 -0.97 -6.04
N GLU A 48 -2.00 -0.90 -5.40
CA GLU A 48 -1.39 -2.00 -4.64
C GLU A 48 -2.25 -2.45 -3.44
N HIS A 49 -3.15 -1.58 -2.96
CA HIS A 49 -4.03 -1.88 -1.84
C HIS A 49 -5.35 -2.52 -2.28
N LEU A 50 -5.67 -2.53 -3.58
CA LEU A 50 -6.93 -3.08 -4.11
C LEU A 50 -7.17 -4.55 -3.73
N PRO A 51 -6.17 -5.45 -3.78
CA PRO A 51 -6.32 -6.83 -3.31
C PRO A 51 -6.68 -6.95 -1.82
N HIS A 52 -6.36 -5.93 -1.02
CA HIS A 52 -6.53 -5.96 0.43
C HIS A 52 -7.71 -5.14 0.94
N LEU A 53 -8.52 -4.55 0.04
CA LEU A 53 -9.68 -3.74 0.43
C LEU A 53 -10.67 -4.52 1.29
N PHE A 54 -10.96 -4.02 2.49
CA PHE A 54 -12.04 -4.59 3.30
C PHE A 54 -13.40 -4.34 2.65
N SER A 55 -13.70 -3.13 2.18
CA SER A 55 -14.95 -2.81 1.48
C SER A 55 -14.70 -1.74 0.43
N LEU A 56 -15.64 -1.59 -0.50
CA LEU A 56 -15.63 -0.47 -1.43
C LEU A 56 -16.16 0.79 -0.74
N LEU A 57 -15.39 1.88 -0.80
CA LEU A 57 -15.77 3.18 -0.23
C LEU A 57 -16.73 3.99 -1.13
N TYR A 58 -16.79 3.62 -2.41
CA TYR A 58 -17.57 4.26 -3.47
C TYR A 58 -18.12 3.16 -4.38
N PRO A 59 -19.13 3.46 -5.22
CA PRO A 59 -19.52 2.56 -6.30
C PRO A 59 -18.32 2.10 -7.12
N LEU A 60 -18.36 0.87 -7.63
CA LEU A 60 -17.24 0.28 -8.35
C LEU A 60 -16.83 1.12 -9.56
N GLU A 61 -17.79 1.70 -10.29
CA GLU A 61 -17.53 2.59 -11.42
C GLU A 61 -16.71 3.82 -11.00
N THR A 62 -17.01 4.39 -9.84
CA THR A 62 -16.25 5.53 -9.31
C THR A 62 -14.82 5.12 -8.97
N HIS A 63 -14.61 3.94 -8.39
CA HIS A 63 -13.27 3.40 -8.13
C HIS A 63 -12.46 3.25 -9.42
N LEU A 64 -13.04 2.63 -10.45
CA LEU A 64 -12.38 2.42 -11.73
C LEU A 64 -12.06 3.75 -12.43
N GLN A 65 -12.98 4.71 -12.37
CA GLN A 65 -12.76 6.04 -12.93
C GLN A 65 -11.60 6.76 -12.25
N LEU A 66 -11.53 6.72 -10.91
CA LEU A 66 -10.42 7.32 -10.15
C LEU A 66 -9.06 6.69 -10.52
N LEU A 67 -9.01 5.37 -10.66
CA LEU A 67 -7.78 4.66 -11.08
C LEU A 67 -7.37 5.01 -12.51
N LEU A 68 -8.33 5.14 -13.42
CA LEU A 68 -8.09 5.57 -14.79
C LEU A 68 -7.60 7.03 -14.85
N ASP A 69 -8.19 7.90 -14.05
CA ASP A 69 -7.79 9.32 -13.98
C ASP A 69 -6.39 9.46 -13.38
N ARG A 70 -6.02 8.65 -12.36
CA ARG A 70 -4.63 8.54 -11.88
C ARG A 70 -3.69 8.17 -13.03
N ALA A 71 -3.99 7.09 -13.76
CA ALA A 71 -3.12 6.60 -14.83
C ALA A 71 -2.95 7.62 -15.97
N LYS A 72 -4.01 8.37 -16.30
CA LYS A 72 -3.95 9.47 -17.28
C LYS A 72 -3.06 10.60 -16.79
N HIS A 73 -3.21 10.99 -15.54
CA HIS A 73 -2.37 12.03 -14.96
C HIS A 73 -0.88 11.65 -14.98
N GLU A 74 -0.55 10.43 -14.54
CA GLU A 74 0.83 9.93 -14.57
C GLU A 74 1.40 9.82 -16.00
N TYR A 75 0.56 9.54 -16.99
CA TYR A 75 0.94 9.56 -18.41
C TYR A 75 1.22 10.98 -18.91
N ASP A 76 0.39 11.96 -18.55
CA ASP A 76 0.60 13.36 -18.92
C ASP A 76 1.88 13.92 -18.29
N GLU A 77 2.19 13.55 -17.04
CA GLU A 77 3.47 13.87 -16.39
C GLU A 77 4.65 13.23 -17.15
N ALA A 78 4.56 11.95 -17.52
CA ALA A 78 5.59 11.28 -18.29
C ALA A 78 5.81 11.90 -19.69
N LEU A 79 4.74 12.35 -20.34
CA LEU A 79 4.85 13.09 -21.60
C LEU A 79 5.61 14.40 -21.43
N HIS A 80 5.28 15.16 -20.38
CA HIS A 80 5.96 16.41 -20.08
C HIS A 80 7.46 16.20 -19.79
N GLU A 81 7.81 15.18 -19.00
CA GLU A 81 9.19 14.80 -18.74
C GLU A 81 9.92 14.36 -20.02
N ASN A 82 9.24 13.65 -20.93
CA ASN A 82 9.80 13.28 -22.22
C ASN A 82 10.07 14.50 -23.12
N GLU A 83 9.21 15.51 -23.12
CA GLU A 83 9.44 16.78 -23.82
C GLU A 83 10.65 17.52 -23.26
N ILE A 84 10.78 17.59 -21.93
CA ILE A 84 11.95 18.16 -21.27
C ILE A 84 13.22 17.40 -21.68
N ALA A 85 13.19 16.06 -21.68
CA ALA A 85 14.32 15.24 -22.09
C ALA A 85 14.74 15.48 -23.55
N LYS A 86 13.78 15.70 -24.46
CA LYS A 86 14.06 16.07 -25.86
C LYS A 86 14.80 17.40 -25.96
N LEU A 87 14.33 18.43 -25.25
CA LEU A 87 14.99 19.74 -25.24
C LEU A 87 16.43 19.65 -24.72
N TYR A 88 16.65 18.89 -23.65
CA TYR A 88 18.02 18.67 -23.13
C TYR A 88 18.93 17.93 -24.12
N ALA A 89 18.39 16.99 -24.90
CA ALA A 89 19.15 16.24 -25.90
C ALA A 89 19.50 17.09 -27.14
N GLU A 90 18.61 18.01 -27.54
CA GLU A 90 18.88 18.96 -28.62
C GLU A 90 20.02 19.93 -28.26
N ASP A 91 20.06 20.38 -27.00
CA ASP A 91 21.08 21.30 -26.52
C ASP A 91 22.44 20.63 -26.20
N ASN A 92 22.47 19.31 -25.98
CA ASN A 92 23.67 18.56 -25.60
C ASN A 92 23.95 17.38 -26.55
N SER A 93 25.00 17.49 -27.36
CA SER A 93 25.48 16.40 -28.23
C SER A 93 26.26 15.30 -27.49
N ALA A 94 26.08 15.19 -26.18
CA ALA A 94 26.76 14.19 -25.35
C ALA A 94 26.14 12.81 -25.53
N ILE A 95 26.97 11.77 -25.42
CA ILE A 95 26.60 10.35 -25.58
C ILE A 95 25.46 9.94 -24.62
N ASP A 96 25.31 10.63 -23.49
CA ASP A 96 24.29 10.31 -22.48
C ASP A 96 22.88 10.83 -22.84
N ALA A 97 22.75 11.75 -23.80
CA ALA A 97 21.47 12.34 -24.19
C ALA A 97 20.50 11.30 -24.78
N ASP A 98 20.99 10.41 -25.65
CA ASP A 98 20.20 9.35 -26.25
C ASP A 98 19.68 8.36 -25.19
N SER A 99 20.48 8.08 -24.16
CA SER A 99 20.09 7.20 -23.06
C SER A 99 18.97 7.82 -22.22
N VAL A 100 19.05 9.13 -21.94
CA VAL A 100 18.01 9.85 -21.18
C VAL A 100 16.70 9.87 -21.97
N LEU A 101 16.76 10.17 -23.27
CA LEU A 101 15.59 10.19 -24.12
C LEU A 101 14.92 8.81 -24.25
N ALA A 102 15.73 7.75 -24.41
CA ALA A 102 15.24 6.38 -24.47
C ALA A 102 14.55 5.96 -23.16
N SER A 103 15.11 6.33 -22.01
CA SER A 103 14.51 6.08 -20.70
C SER A 103 13.17 6.80 -20.55
N ALA A 104 13.10 8.09 -20.90
CA ALA A 104 11.86 8.85 -20.81
C ALA A 104 10.77 8.29 -21.73
N LEU A 105 11.13 7.85 -22.95
CA LEU A 105 10.19 7.22 -23.87
C LEU A 105 9.68 5.86 -23.34
N ALA A 106 10.55 5.09 -22.69
CA ALA A 106 10.14 3.83 -22.04
C ALA A 106 9.10 4.08 -20.94
N THR A 107 9.30 5.12 -20.12
CA THR A 107 8.33 5.51 -19.08
C THR A 107 6.99 5.93 -19.68
N VAL A 108 6.96 6.71 -20.77
CA VAL A 108 5.71 7.07 -21.47
C VAL A 108 4.95 5.83 -21.93
N ASN A 109 5.66 4.86 -22.54
CA ASN A 109 5.04 3.63 -23.00
C ASN A 109 4.48 2.79 -21.83
N GLU A 110 5.22 2.69 -20.73
CA GLU A 110 4.75 2.02 -19.52
C GLU A 110 3.46 2.64 -18.99
N LYS A 111 3.41 3.98 -18.88
CA LYS A 111 2.20 4.68 -18.41
C LYS A 111 1.03 4.54 -19.38
N TYR A 112 1.28 4.51 -20.69
CA TYR A 112 0.25 4.20 -21.68
C TYR A 112 -0.31 2.78 -21.51
N ASP A 113 0.56 1.79 -21.27
CA ASP A 113 0.14 0.41 -21.01
C ASP A 113 -0.70 0.30 -19.74
N GLN A 114 -0.42 1.11 -18.71
CA GLN A 114 -1.26 1.20 -17.51
C GLN A 114 -2.66 1.75 -17.83
N ILE A 115 -2.79 2.78 -18.66
CA ILE A 115 -4.11 3.26 -19.13
C ILE A 115 -4.85 2.15 -19.87
N SER A 116 -4.18 1.44 -20.78
CA SER A 116 -4.76 0.30 -21.50
C SER A 116 -5.24 -0.80 -20.54
N HIS A 117 -4.46 -1.09 -19.51
CA HIS A 117 -4.80 -2.05 -18.46
C HIS A 117 -6.08 -1.65 -17.71
N TRP A 118 -6.20 -0.40 -17.27
CA TRP A 118 -7.38 0.07 -16.54
C TRP A 118 -8.64 0.12 -17.40
N ASN A 119 -8.52 0.47 -18.69
CA ASN A 119 -9.64 0.39 -19.63
C ASN A 119 -10.15 -1.05 -19.79
N LYS A 120 -9.23 -2.02 -19.97
CA LYS A 120 -9.59 -3.44 -20.05
C LYS A 120 -10.23 -3.96 -18.76
N LEU A 121 -9.74 -3.54 -17.61
CA LEU A 121 -10.37 -3.87 -16.31
C LEU A 121 -11.77 -3.27 -16.19
N THR A 122 -11.98 -2.05 -16.68
CA THR A 122 -13.29 -1.39 -16.69
C THR A 122 -14.29 -2.13 -17.56
N GLU A 123 -13.90 -2.50 -18.78
CA GLU A 123 -14.72 -3.33 -19.67
C GLU A 123 -15.08 -4.68 -19.02
N LYS A 124 -14.09 -5.34 -18.40
CA LYS A 124 -14.28 -6.60 -17.69
C LYS A 124 -15.25 -6.45 -16.52
N ALA A 125 -15.14 -5.37 -15.75
CA ALA A 125 -16.01 -5.07 -14.62
C ALA A 125 -17.47 -4.87 -15.07
N LEU A 126 -17.68 -4.09 -16.13
CA LEU A 126 -19.00 -3.86 -16.72
C LEU A 126 -19.62 -5.16 -17.23
N ASN A 127 -18.82 -6.01 -17.89
CA ASN A 127 -19.26 -7.31 -18.34
C ASN A 127 -19.69 -8.21 -17.15
N TYR A 128 -18.88 -8.30 -16.09
CA TYR A 128 -19.27 -9.06 -14.89
C TYR A 128 -20.52 -8.52 -14.23
N LYS A 129 -20.64 -7.19 -14.10
CA LYS A 129 -21.83 -6.55 -13.51
C LYS A 129 -23.08 -6.86 -14.33
N PHE A 130 -22.98 -6.86 -15.65
CA PHE A 130 -24.05 -7.24 -16.55
C PHE A 130 -24.43 -8.73 -16.40
N MET A 131 -23.44 -9.63 -16.45
CA MET A 131 -23.66 -11.08 -16.31
C MET A 131 -24.27 -11.46 -14.96
N ILE A 132 -23.86 -10.80 -13.87
CA ILE A 132 -24.48 -10.98 -12.55
C ILE A 132 -25.95 -10.58 -12.58
N LYS A 133 -26.29 -9.43 -13.18
CA LYS A 133 -27.69 -8.99 -13.29
C LYS A 133 -28.54 -9.96 -14.09
N GLU A 134 -28.07 -10.37 -15.27
CA GLU A 134 -28.77 -11.37 -16.09
C GLU A 134 -28.97 -12.69 -15.34
N GLU A 135 -27.97 -13.12 -14.56
CA GLU A 135 -28.06 -14.33 -13.76
C GLU A 135 -29.08 -14.20 -12.62
N LEU A 136 -29.17 -13.05 -11.97
CA LEU A 136 -30.15 -12.79 -10.91
C LEU A 136 -31.58 -12.69 -11.47
N ASP A 137 -31.75 -12.15 -12.68
CA ASP A 137 -33.05 -12.05 -13.35
C ASP A 137 -33.66 -13.43 -13.69
N LYS A 138 -32.86 -14.50 -13.68
CA LYS A 138 -33.34 -15.90 -13.77
C LYS A 138 -34.13 -16.36 -12.54
N ASN A 139 -34.14 -15.57 -11.47
CA ASN A 139 -34.90 -15.83 -10.23
C ASN A 139 -34.62 -17.24 -9.66
N GLY A 140 -35.63 -18.10 -9.57
CA GLY A 140 -35.51 -19.45 -8.98
C GLY A 140 -34.57 -20.39 -9.74
N LEU A 141 -34.19 -20.06 -10.98
CA LEU A 141 -33.21 -20.80 -11.78
C LEU A 141 -31.79 -20.24 -11.66
N SER A 142 -31.58 -19.17 -10.89
CA SER A 142 -30.28 -18.54 -10.71
C SER A 142 -29.32 -19.46 -9.94
N GLU A 143 -28.10 -19.58 -10.45
CA GLU A 143 -26.98 -20.20 -9.73
C GLU A 143 -26.52 -19.31 -8.57
N LEU A 144 -26.67 -17.99 -8.70
CA LEU A 144 -26.39 -17.03 -7.65
C LEU A 144 -27.48 -17.05 -6.59
N LYS A 145 -27.08 -17.08 -5.32
CA LYS A 145 -28.00 -17.07 -4.18
C LYS A 145 -27.92 -15.73 -3.47
N ILE A 146 -29.08 -15.07 -3.37
CA ILE A 146 -29.22 -13.81 -2.62
C ILE A 146 -29.25 -14.13 -1.11
N ASP A 147 -28.56 -13.30 -0.34
CA ASP A 147 -28.69 -13.25 1.11
C ASP A 147 -29.83 -12.30 1.48
N GLN A 148 -31.04 -12.86 1.65
CA GLN A 148 -32.23 -12.05 1.90
C GLN A 148 -32.12 -11.27 3.22
N SER A 149 -31.54 -11.86 4.27
CA SER A 149 -31.37 -11.20 5.57
C SER A 149 -30.58 -9.90 5.47
N ILE A 150 -29.41 -9.96 4.84
CA ILE A 150 -28.54 -8.78 4.67
C ILE A 150 -29.11 -7.82 3.63
N THR A 151 -29.78 -8.34 2.60
CA THR A 151 -30.45 -7.52 1.59
C THR A 151 -31.57 -6.68 2.19
N ASP A 152 -32.39 -7.28 3.05
CA ASP A 152 -33.48 -6.60 3.76
C ASP A 152 -32.96 -5.54 4.74
N GLU A 153 -31.83 -5.82 5.41
CA GLU A 153 -31.20 -4.88 6.35
C GLU A 153 -30.52 -3.70 5.64
N SER A 154 -29.75 -3.96 4.60
CA SER A 154 -28.97 -2.94 3.88
C SER A 154 -29.76 -2.17 2.83
N GLY A 155 -30.89 -2.71 2.36
CA GLY A 155 -31.65 -2.18 1.24
C GLY A 155 -31.00 -2.40 -0.13
N SER A 156 -29.95 -3.23 -0.22
CA SER A 156 -29.22 -3.52 -1.46
C SER A 156 -28.97 -5.02 -1.62
N VAL A 157 -29.01 -5.50 -2.87
CA VAL A 157 -28.87 -6.95 -3.15
C VAL A 157 -27.49 -7.45 -2.76
N HIS A 158 -27.46 -8.42 -1.85
CA HIS A 158 -26.26 -9.12 -1.43
C HIS A 158 -26.24 -10.56 -1.94
N ILE A 159 -25.12 -10.97 -2.53
CA ILE A 159 -24.90 -12.29 -3.12
C ILE A 159 -24.05 -13.12 -2.15
N LYS A 160 -24.47 -14.35 -1.86
CA LYS A 160 -23.70 -15.27 -1.01
C LYS A 160 -22.39 -15.65 -1.68
N LEU A 161 -21.30 -15.49 -0.94
CA LEU A 161 -19.92 -15.70 -1.38
C LEU A 161 -19.71 -17.09 -1.98
N LYS A 162 -20.27 -18.13 -1.36
CA LYS A 162 -20.15 -19.50 -1.86
C LYS A 162 -20.76 -19.66 -3.26
N SER A 163 -21.99 -19.17 -3.46
CA SER A 163 -22.64 -19.23 -4.78
C SER A 163 -21.92 -18.37 -5.83
N LEU A 164 -21.41 -17.20 -5.42
CA LEU A 164 -20.62 -16.36 -6.30
C LEU A 164 -19.33 -17.06 -6.74
N ASN A 165 -18.61 -17.69 -5.80
CA ASN A 165 -17.38 -18.43 -6.09
C ASN A 165 -17.63 -19.62 -7.03
N ASP A 166 -18.72 -20.35 -6.84
CA ASP A 166 -19.05 -21.48 -7.72
C ASP A 166 -19.42 -21.00 -9.13
N TRP A 167 -20.22 -19.95 -9.24
CA TRP A 167 -20.58 -19.32 -10.52
C TRP A 167 -19.38 -18.67 -11.22
N ALA A 168 -18.48 -18.02 -10.49
CA ALA A 168 -17.30 -17.33 -11.03
C ALA A 168 -16.31 -18.29 -11.72
N LYS A 169 -16.31 -19.58 -11.36
CA LYS A 169 -15.45 -20.61 -11.97
C LYS A 169 -15.69 -20.76 -13.47
N GLN A 170 -16.89 -20.47 -13.98
CA GLN A 170 -17.15 -20.51 -15.43
C GLN A 170 -16.34 -19.45 -16.21
N PHE A 171 -15.89 -18.40 -15.53
CA PHE A 171 -15.01 -17.37 -16.07
C PHE A 171 -13.52 -17.63 -15.77
N GLY A 172 -13.19 -18.79 -15.19
CA GLY A 172 -11.84 -19.11 -14.72
C GLY A 172 -11.41 -18.30 -13.49
N VAL A 173 -12.35 -17.74 -12.73
CA VAL A 173 -12.08 -16.94 -11.52
C VAL A 173 -12.37 -17.77 -10.27
N THR A 174 -11.42 -17.79 -9.33
CA THR A 174 -11.60 -18.36 -7.99
C THR A 174 -11.53 -17.23 -6.98
N ILE A 175 -12.58 -17.05 -6.19
CA ILE A 175 -12.73 -15.93 -5.25
C ILE A 175 -12.31 -16.32 -3.84
N ILE A 176 -12.67 -17.54 -3.42
CA ILE A 176 -12.31 -18.08 -2.10
C ILE A 176 -11.02 -18.87 -2.27
N ASP A 177 -9.94 -18.36 -1.70
CA ASP A 177 -8.67 -19.10 -1.68
C ASP A 177 -8.80 -20.33 -0.77
N ALA A 178 -8.18 -21.46 -1.13
CA ALA A 178 -8.25 -22.68 -0.30
C ALA A 178 -7.76 -22.46 1.16
N SER A 179 -6.93 -21.45 1.36
CA SER A 179 -6.46 -20.93 2.66
C SER A 179 -7.58 -20.40 3.56
N GLU A 180 -8.67 -19.86 2.99
CA GLU A 180 -9.80 -19.28 3.71
C GLU A 180 -10.69 -20.36 4.38
N CYS A 181 -10.63 -21.61 3.90
CA CYS A 181 -11.39 -22.72 4.52
C CYS A 181 -10.84 -23.15 5.90
N LEU A 182 -9.62 -22.76 6.27
CA LEU A 182 -8.98 -23.23 7.50
C LEU A 182 -9.46 -22.51 8.77
N VAL A 183 -10.18 -21.38 8.65
CA VAL A 183 -10.57 -20.57 9.82
C VAL A 183 -11.92 -21.02 10.44
N ASN A 184 -12.70 -21.85 9.74
CA ASN A 184 -14.04 -22.28 10.21
C ASN A 184 -14.06 -23.61 10.95
N SER A 185 -12.91 -24.13 11.42
CA SER A 185 -12.87 -25.44 12.06
C SER A 185 -11.99 -25.50 13.30
N THR A 186 -12.17 -24.62 14.30
CA THR A 186 -11.93 -25.01 15.71
C THR A 186 -12.52 -24.03 16.74
N GLN A 187 -13.34 -24.62 17.63
CA GLN A 187 -13.59 -24.24 19.02
C GLN A 187 -14.49 -23.03 19.35
N LYS A 188 -15.75 -23.36 19.70
CA LYS A 188 -16.53 -22.68 20.73
C LYS A 188 -15.65 -22.44 21.98
N PRO A 189 -15.50 -21.20 22.49
CA PRO A 189 -14.92 -21.01 23.81
C PRO A 189 -15.96 -21.42 24.85
N GLN A 190 -15.68 -22.50 25.56
CA GLN A 190 -16.33 -22.78 26.84
C GLN A 190 -15.92 -21.69 27.83
N ILE A 191 -16.93 -20.97 28.30
CA ILE A 191 -16.86 -20.09 29.45
C ILE A 191 -16.49 -20.95 30.67
N GLN A 192 -15.30 -20.74 31.23
CA GLN A 192 -14.99 -21.16 32.60
C GLN A 192 -14.72 -19.94 33.46
N THR A 193 -15.65 -19.76 34.38
CA THR A 193 -15.63 -18.94 35.59
C THR A 193 -14.39 -19.26 36.42
N VAL A 194 -13.56 -18.25 36.70
CA VAL A 194 -12.66 -18.27 37.87
C VAL A 194 -12.74 -16.91 38.55
N GLN A 195 -13.00 -16.99 39.86
CA GLN A 195 -13.21 -15.90 40.80
C GLN A 195 -11.95 -15.05 41.04
N GLU A 196 -12.26 -13.79 41.34
CA GLU A 196 -11.51 -12.75 42.05
C GLU A 196 -10.25 -13.16 42.82
N LYS A 197 -9.16 -12.42 42.56
CA LYS A 197 -8.32 -11.92 43.65
C LYS A 197 -7.70 -10.57 43.30
N GLU A 198 -8.25 -9.54 43.91
CA GLU A 198 -7.79 -8.17 43.91
C GLU A 198 -6.69 -7.98 44.97
N VAL A 199 -5.48 -7.56 44.57
CA VAL A 199 -4.54 -6.79 45.42
C VAL A 199 -3.71 -5.82 44.56
N ALA A 200 -4.04 -4.54 44.73
CA ALA A 200 -3.25 -3.30 44.71
C ALA A 200 -1.91 -3.16 43.92
N LEU A 201 -1.94 -2.15 43.04
CA LEU A 201 -0.96 -1.09 42.72
C LEU A 201 0.56 -1.34 42.98
N THR A 202 1.37 -1.17 41.94
CA THR A 202 2.25 0.03 41.77
C THR A 202 3.03 0.03 40.44
N ASN A 203 3.00 1.19 39.77
CA ASN A 203 4.00 1.76 38.85
C ASN A 203 4.25 1.13 37.46
N ALA A 204 3.58 1.68 36.43
CA ALA A 204 4.14 1.72 35.07
C ALA A 204 3.65 2.94 34.25
N PRO A 205 4.37 4.08 34.25
CA PRO A 205 4.32 5.04 33.17
C PRO A 205 5.73 5.18 32.56
N THR A 206 6.08 4.37 31.57
CA THR A 206 7.38 4.59 30.88
C THR A 206 7.49 4.13 29.44
N ARG A 207 6.55 3.34 28.90
CA ARG A 207 6.70 2.81 27.54
C ARG A 207 6.29 3.82 26.46
N THR A 208 5.17 4.50 26.64
CA THR A 208 4.66 5.54 25.72
C THR A 208 5.52 6.82 25.73
N ARG A 209 6.13 7.17 26.88
CA ARG A 209 7.02 8.33 26.98
C ARG A 209 8.36 8.09 26.25
N LYS A 210 8.90 6.87 26.29
CA LYS A 210 10.13 6.50 25.59
C LYS A 210 9.97 6.54 24.06
N ILE A 211 8.82 6.15 23.52
CA ILE A 211 8.55 6.19 22.06
C ILE A 211 8.52 7.63 21.55
N ARG A 212 7.83 8.55 22.27
CA ARG A 212 7.84 9.98 21.93
C ARG A 212 9.23 10.61 22.03
N GLN A 213 10.05 10.18 22.99
CA GLN A 213 11.40 10.70 23.16
C GLN A 213 12.36 10.21 22.04
N ARG A 214 12.12 9.03 21.47
CA ARG A 214 12.96 8.39 20.43
C ARG A 214 12.77 8.97 19.03
N HIS A 215 11.52 9.28 18.64
CA HIS A 215 11.28 9.99 17.38
C HIS A 215 11.96 11.36 17.35
N ASN A 216 12.04 12.03 18.51
CA ASN A 216 12.77 13.28 18.63
C ASN A 216 14.28 13.14 18.39
N GLU A 217 14.89 11.96 18.57
CA GLU A 217 16.34 11.79 18.40
C GLU A 217 16.77 11.62 16.94
N LEU A 218 15.99 10.88 16.14
CA LEU A 218 16.24 10.75 14.70
C LEU A 218 15.88 12.06 13.98
N SER A 219 14.77 12.71 14.37
CA SER A 219 14.44 14.05 13.90
C SER A 219 15.54 15.05 14.24
N SER A 220 16.06 15.04 15.48
CA SER A 220 17.18 15.90 15.87
C SER A 220 18.45 15.68 15.03
N VAL A 221 18.73 14.44 14.62
CA VAL A 221 19.87 14.12 13.73
C VAL A 221 19.65 14.67 12.33
N LEU A 222 18.44 14.52 11.78
CA LEU A 222 18.09 15.08 10.47
C LEU A 222 18.08 16.61 10.50
N ASP A 223 17.55 17.22 11.56
CA ASP A 223 17.55 18.67 11.74
C ASP A 223 18.97 19.23 11.79
N SER A 224 19.91 18.55 12.45
CA SER A 224 21.33 18.94 12.46
C SER A 224 22.00 18.83 11.09
N ILE A 225 21.59 17.89 10.23
CA ILE A 225 22.09 17.78 8.86
C ILE A 225 21.52 18.90 7.98
N LEU A 226 20.23 19.21 8.16
CA LEU A 226 19.54 20.26 7.41
C LEU A 226 20.04 21.66 7.79
N GLU A 227 20.42 21.89 9.04
CA GLU A 227 20.93 23.17 9.53
C GLU A 227 22.30 23.55 8.93
N VAL A 228 23.13 22.55 8.61
CA VAL A 228 24.50 22.76 8.09
C VAL A 228 24.54 22.78 6.55
N MET A 229 23.47 22.35 5.86
CA MET A 229 23.43 22.30 4.40
C MET A 229 22.73 23.54 3.79
N PRO A 230 23.43 24.35 2.96
CA PRO A 230 22.86 25.57 2.39
C PRO A 230 21.76 25.34 1.34
N ASN A 231 21.51 24.11 0.89
CA ASN A 231 20.44 23.72 -0.05
C ASN A 231 20.18 22.21 0.01
N PRO A 232 19.39 21.71 0.97
CA PRO A 232 19.18 20.28 1.18
C PRO A 232 18.26 19.70 0.10
N THR A 233 18.78 18.80 -0.73
CA THR A 233 17.96 17.92 -1.57
C THR A 233 17.97 16.52 -0.98
N ALA A 234 16.94 15.70 -1.25
CA ALA A 234 16.90 14.32 -0.77
C ALA A 234 18.17 13.54 -1.14
N GLY A 235 18.68 13.73 -2.37
CA GLY A 235 19.95 13.14 -2.80
C GLY A 235 21.17 13.59 -2.00
N LYS A 236 21.26 14.89 -1.64
CA LYS A 236 22.37 15.43 -0.83
C LYS A 236 22.29 14.95 0.63
N VAL A 237 21.10 14.94 1.22
CA VAL A 237 20.86 14.41 2.57
C VAL A 237 21.26 12.93 2.64
N MET A 238 20.85 12.14 1.65
CA MET A 238 21.20 10.73 1.56
C MET A 238 22.71 10.51 1.30
N ALA A 239 23.35 11.34 0.48
CA ALA A 239 24.79 11.30 0.26
C ALA A 239 25.59 11.59 1.53
N GLU A 240 25.16 12.54 2.35
CA GLU A 240 25.81 12.85 3.63
C GLU A 240 25.58 11.76 4.67
N LEU A 241 24.37 11.21 4.76
CA LEU A 241 24.11 10.02 5.59
C LEU A 241 24.99 8.85 5.17
N ARG A 242 25.20 8.65 3.85
CA ARG A 242 26.13 7.65 3.30
C ARG A 242 27.58 7.94 3.69
N LYS A 243 28.06 9.18 3.74
CA LYS A 243 29.44 9.49 4.19
C LYS A 243 29.64 9.22 5.68
N LEU A 244 28.60 9.40 6.49
CA LEU A 244 28.63 9.10 7.92
C LEU A 244 28.72 7.60 8.19
N ILE A 245 28.50 6.75 7.21
CA ILE A 245 28.68 5.30 7.27
C ILE A 245 29.89 5.02 6.38
N ILE A 246 30.96 4.46 6.91
CA ILE A 246 32.22 4.33 6.18
C ILE A 246 32.10 3.17 5.14
N ASP A 247 31.17 3.28 4.18
CA ASP A 247 30.84 2.31 3.14
C ASP A 247 29.94 2.96 2.05
N PRO A 248 30.50 3.41 0.90
CA PRO A 248 29.74 4.13 -0.14
C PRO A 248 28.72 3.26 -0.88
N ASP A 249 28.88 1.94 -0.83
CA ASP A 249 27.99 0.95 -1.47
C ASP A 249 26.90 0.45 -0.51
N SER A 250 26.54 1.25 0.51
CA SER A 250 25.51 0.90 1.49
C SER A 250 24.19 1.63 1.25
N CYS A 251 23.08 0.88 1.36
CA CYS A 251 21.72 1.36 1.21
C CYS A 251 20.97 1.30 2.54
N ILE A 252 20.19 2.35 2.86
CA ILE A 252 19.29 2.34 4.01
C ILE A 252 18.18 1.33 3.72
N THR A 253 18.03 0.30 4.56
CA THR A 253 16.99 -0.72 4.37
C THR A 253 15.76 -0.46 5.23
N CYS A 254 15.95 -0.01 6.47
CA CYS A 254 14.86 0.34 7.37
C CYS A 254 15.34 1.13 8.61
N SER A 255 14.39 1.68 9.35
CA SER A 255 14.61 2.18 10.70
C SER A 255 14.59 1.01 11.70
N ALA A 256 15.57 0.94 12.59
CA ALA A 256 15.66 -0.07 13.64
C ALA A 256 15.44 0.56 15.03
N GLU A 257 15.20 -0.28 16.05
CA GLU A 257 14.82 0.19 17.39
C GLU A 257 15.83 1.15 18.07
N ASP A 258 17.12 1.09 17.71
CA ASP A 258 18.20 1.88 18.31
C ASP A 258 19.01 2.67 17.26
N GLY A 259 18.52 2.80 16.02
CA GLY A 259 19.31 3.39 14.95
C GLY A 259 18.74 3.19 13.56
N VAL A 260 19.63 3.24 12.57
CA VAL A 260 19.28 2.99 11.17
C VAL A 260 19.99 1.72 10.71
N GLN A 261 19.27 0.87 9.99
CA GLN A 261 19.81 -0.32 9.35
C GLN A 261 20.18 -0.03 7.91
N TRP A 262 21.33 -0.55 7.53
CA TRP A 262 21.88 -0.43 6.19
C TRP A 262 22.41 -1.78 5.74
N GLU A 263 22.24 -2.08 4.48
CA GLU A 263 22.80 -3.26 3.83
C GLU A 263 23.90 -2.80 2.87
N ASN A 264 25.09 -3.41 2.98
CA ASN A 264 26.18 -3.12 2.06
C ASN A 264 26.06 -3.95 0.77
N GLY A 265 26.87 -3.64 -0.25
CA GLY A 265 26.91 -4.39 -1.52
C GLY A 265 27.25 -5.89 -1.43
N LYS A 266 27.48 -6.43 -0.22
CA LYS A 266 27.67 -7.86 0.06
C LYS A 266 26.45 -8.50 0.75
N GLY A 267 25.35 -7.77 0.91
CA GLY A 267 24.15 -8.22 1.60
C GLY A 267 24.26 -8.28 3.13
N ILE A 268 25.28 -7.63 3.71
CA ILE A 268 25.47 -7.63 5.17
C ILE A 268 24.77 -6.42 5.77
N THR A 269 23.77 -6.67 6.59
CA THR A 269 23.07 -5.62 7.35
C THR A 269 23.89 -5.19 8.57
N LYS A 270 24.09 -3.88 8.74
CA LYS A 270 24.65 -3.26 9.94
C LYS A 270 23.64 -2.29 10.54
N THR A 271 23.62 -2.17 11.86
CA THR A 271 22.84 -1.14 12.55
C THR A 271 23.80 -0.08 13.06
N LEU A 272 23.59 1.19 12.69
CA LEU A 272 24.32 2.31 13.28
C LEU A 272 23.44 2.96 14.33
N THR A 273 23.88 2.93 15.59
CA THR A 273 23.04 3.40 16.69
C THR A 273 22.92 4.92 16.70
N HIS A 274 21.83 5.45 17.28
CA HIS A 274 21.63 6.91 17.43
C HIS A 274 22.80 7.57 18.16
N LYS A 275 23.41 6.88 19.13
CA LYS A 275 24.57 7.38 19.87
C LYS A 275 25.79 7.58 18.97
N LEU A 276 26.06 6.63 18.06
CA LEU A 276 27.17 6.71 17.12
C LEU A 276 26.93 7.77 16.04
N LEU A 277 25.69 7.89 15.55
CA LEU A 277 25.28 8.95 14.62
C LEU A 277 25.51 10.34 15.22
N LYS A 278 25.00 10.58 16.44
CA LYS A 278 25.19 11.86 17.14
C LYS A 278 26.67 12.18 17.40
N GLY A 279 27.48 11.17 17.74
CA GLY A 279 28.93 11.33 17.91
C GLY A 279 29.62 11.80 16.63
N ARG A 280 29.33 11.15 15.49
CA ARG A 280 29.92 11.50 14.19
C ARG A 280 29.50 12.89 13.68
N ILE A 281 28.27 13.29 13.93
CA ILE A 281 27.77 14.64 13.58
C ILE A 281 28.49 15.72 14.40
N LYS A 282 28.73 15.45 15.69
CA LYS A 282 29.46 16.39 16.55
C LYS A 282 30.91 16.57 16.12
N GLU A 283 31.60 15.47 15.76
CA GLU A 283 32.95 15.52 15.18
C GLU A 283 32.98 16.36 13.88
N TRP A 284 31.89 16.35 13.12
CA TRP A 284 31.73 17.12 11.90
C TRP A 284 31.57 18.62 12.14
N GLN A 285 30.81 19.00 13.17
CA GLN A 285 30.64 20.40 13.58
C GLN A 285 31.94 21.04 14.12
N GLU A 286 32.87 20.23 14.59
CA GLU A 286 34.16 20.68 15.15
C GLU A 286 35.28 20.77 14.08
N LEU A 287 35.05 20.31 12.85
CA LEU A 287 36.01 20.47 11.75
C LEU A 287 35.86 21.86 11.11
N PRO A 288 36.97 22.62 10.91
CA PRO A 288 36.90 23.90 10.23
C PRO A 288 36.42 23.68 8.80
N LEU A 289 35.36 24.40 8.41
CA LEU A 289 34.86 24.45 7.03
C LEU A 289 36.03 24.84 6.11
N ALA A 290 36.51 23.86 5.33
CA ALA A 290 37.55 24.02 4.33
C ALA A 290 36.98 24.52 3.00
#